data_AF-A0A9X7AQX1-F1
#
_entry.id   AF-A0A9X7AQX1-F1
#
_cell.length_a   1.000
_cell.length_b   1.000
_cell.length_c   1.000
_cell.angle_alpha   90.00
_cell.angle_beta   90.00
_cell.angle_gamma   90.00
#
_symmetry.space_group_name_H-M   'P 1'
#
loop_
_entity.id
_entity.type
_entity.pdbx_description
1 polymer ?
#
loop_
_entity_poly.entity_id
_entity_poly.type
_entity_poly.pdbx_seq_one_letter_code
_entity_poly.pdbx_strand_id
1 'polypeptide(L)'
;MNNNVTQILPDEYYKWIEELQELDFVLVELTLYLDTHPNDTASINQFNDFSYKRRILQQKIEGKYGPLQQFGNSYSNAPWEWSKGPWPWQI
;
A
#
# COMPACT_ATOMS: atom_id res chain seq x y z
N MET A 1 27.32 -12.52 -7.92
CA MET A 1 26.70 -12.28 -6.60
C MET A 1 25.67 -11.18 -6.83
N ASN A 2 24.36 -11.37 -6.88
CA ASN A 2 23.49 -12.41 -6.32
C ASN A 2 22.37 -12.75 -7.31
N ASN A 3 21.87 -13.98 -7.20
CA ASN A 3 20.79 -14.52 -7.99
C ASN A 3 19.50 -13.73 -7.74
N ASN A 4 19.13 -12.83 -8.67
CA ASN A 4 17.80 -12.24 -8.74
C ASN A 4 16.81 -13.31 -9.21
N VAL A 5 16.57 -14.29 -8.34
CA VAL A 5 15.31 -15.04 -8.40
C VAL A 5 14.29 -14.01 -7.90
N THR A 6 13.49 -13.45 -8.81
CA THR A 6 12.25 -12.78 -8.44
C THR A 6 11.54 -13.72 -7.47
N GLN A 7 11.56 -13.39 -6.18
CA GLN A 7 10.97 -14.22 -5.15
C GLN A 7 9.47 -14.20 -5.40
N ILE A 8 8.95 -15.27 -6.00
CA ILE A 8 7.52 -15.45 -6.23
C ILE A 8 6.90 -15.55 -4.84
N LEU A 9 6.11 -14.54 -4.48
CA LEU A 9 5.37 -14.53 -3.22
C LEU A 9 4.07 -15.35 -3.38
N PRO A 10 3.44 -15.77 -2.28
CA PRO A 10 2.17 -16.51 -2.36
C PRO A 10 1.07 -15.70 -3.04
N ASP A 11 0.09 -16.34 -3.69
CA ASP A 11 -1.06 -15.69 -4.34
C ASP A 11 -1.79 -14.67 -3.44
N GLU A 12 -1.84 -14.94 -2.13
CA GLU A 12 -2.39 -14.03 -1.13
C GLU A 12 -1.72 -12.65 -1.13
N TYR A 13 -0.39 -12.61 -1.33
CA TYR A 13 0.33 -11.35 -1.41
C TYR A 13 -0.14 -10.53 -2.61
N TYR A 14 -0.23 -11.13 -3.80
CA TYR A 14 -0.68 -10.44 -5.00
C TYR A 14 -2.11 -9.92 -4.86
N LYS A 15 -3.01 -10.71 -4.24
CA LYS A 15 -4.38 -10.27 -3.93
C LYS A 15 -4.41 -9.07 -2.98
N TRP A 16 -3.57 -9.07 -1.95
CA TRP A 16 -3.51 -7.93 -1.03
C TRP A 16 -2.87 -6.69 -1.65
N ILE A 17 -1.90 -6.86 -2.56
CA ILE A 17 -1.35 -5.74 -3.33
C ILE A 17 -2.40 -5.15 -4.27
N GLU A 18 -3.15 -5.98 -4.98
CA GLU A 18 -4.24 -5.54 -5.86
C GLU A 18 -5.30 -4.76 -5.05
N GLU A 19 -5.74 -5.29 -3.91
CA GLU A 19 -6.66 -4.59 -3.00
C GLU A 19 -6.07 -3.27 -2.47
N LEU A 20 -4.76 -3.23 -2.17
CA LEU A 20 -4.08 -1.99 -1.76
C LEU A 20 -4.05 -0.95 -2.89
N GLN A 21 -3.81 -1.38 -4.13
CA GLN A 21 -3.83 -0.51 -5.31
C GLN A 21 -5.24 0.03 -5.61
N GLU A 22 -6.29 -0.78 -5.43
CA GLU A 22 -7.68 -0.33 -5.54
C GLU A 22 -8.00 0.75 -4.49
N LEU A 23 -7.57 0.54 -3.24
CA LEU A 23 -7.74 1.53 -2.17
C LEU A 23 -6.97 2.83 -2.48
N ASP A 24 -5.74 2.71 -2.98
CA ASP A 24 -4.93 3.86 -3.39
C ASP A 24 -5.62 4.64 -4.54
N PHE A 25 -6.20 3.94 -5.52
CA PHE A 25 -6.98 4.56 -6.60
C PHE A 25 -8.20 5.32 -6.07
N VAL A 26 -9.00 4.70 -5.20
CA VAL A 26 -10.17 5.36 -4.59
C VAL A 26 -9.77 6.62 -3.81
N LEU A 27 -8.65 6.58 -3.08
CA LEU A 27 -8.14 7.73 -2.34
C LEU A 27 -7.68 8.87 -3.25
N VAL A 28 -7.07 8.55 -4.40
CA VAL A 28 -6.73 9.55 -5.41
C VAL A 28 -7.99 10.20 -5.97
N GLU A 29 -8.99 9.40 -6.37
CA GLU A 29 -10.25 9.92 -6.94
C GLU A 29 -11.01 10.80 -5.93
N LEU A 30 -11.09 10.38 -4.67
CA LEU A 30 -11.73 11.17 -3.61
C LEU A 30 -10.99 12.47 -3.34
N THR A 31 -9.66 12.46 -3.42
CA THR A 31 -8.85 13.69 -3.28
C THR A 31 -9.18 14.68 -4.40
N LEU A 32 -9.18 14.22 -5.65
CA LEU A 32 -9.51 15.06 -6.81
C LEU A 32 -10.94 15.61 -6.74
N TYR A 33 -11.91 14.79 -6.29
CA TYR A 33 -13.27 15.25 -6.08
C TYR A 33 -13.37 16.32 -4.98
N LEU A 34 -12.75 16.08 -3.82
CA LEU A 34 -12.78 16.98 -2.67
C LEU A 34 -12.08 18.32 -2.93
N ASP A 35 -11.08 18.36 -3.82
CA ASP A 35 -10.47 19.63 -4.28
C ASP A 35 -11.50 20.59 -4.89
N THR A 36 -12.59 20.06 -5.45
CA THR A 36 -13.69 20.84 -6.02
C THR A 36 -14.94 20.92 -5.12
N HIS A 37 -15.08 20.00 -4.15
CA HIS A 37 -16.21 19.92 -3.22
C HIS A 37 -15.75 19.83 -1.75
N PRO A 38 -15.04 20.84 -1.21
CA PRO A 38 -14.33 20.72 0.07
C PRO A 38 -15.23 20.61 1.30
N ASN A 39 -16.54 20.89 1.17
CA ASN A 39 -17.51 20.82 2.25
C ASN A 39 -18.43 19.59 2.18
N ASP A 40 -18.20 18.68 1.22
CA ASP A 40 -18.97 17.44 1.11
C ASP A 40 -18.56 16.45 2.21
N THR A 41 -19.28 16.49 3.32
CA THR A 41 -18.98 15.67 4.50
C THR A 41 -19.15 14.18 4.25
N ALA A 42 -19.99 13.77 3.29
CA ALA A 42 -20.13 12.35 2.94
C ALA A 42 -18.84 11.84 2.26
N SER A 43 -18.32 12.61 1.30
CA SER A 43 -17.08 12.27 0.60
C SER A 43 -15.84 12.35 1.53
N ILE A 44 -15.82 13.29 2.48
CA ILE A 44 -14.79 13.34 3.54
C ILE A 44 -14.81 12.08 4.41
N ASN A 45 -16.00 11.66 4.86
CA ASN A 45 -16.11 10.43 5.66
C ASN A 45 -15.69 9.20 4.87
N GLN A 46 -16.07 9.12 3.59
CA GLN A 46 -15.63 8.06 2.69
C GLN A 46 -14.09 8.02 2.55
N PHE A 47 -13.45 9.18 2.37
CA PHE A 47 -11.99 9.29 2.32
C PHE A 47 -11.34 8.78 3.60
N ASN A 48 -11.87 9.15 4.77
CA ASN A 48 -11.36 8.71 6.05
C ASN A 48 -11.50 7.19 6.24
N ASP A 49 -12.65 6.62 5.84
CA ASP A 49 -12.91 5.18 5.91
C ASP A 49 -11.94 4.38 5.02
N PHE A 50 -11.72 4.83 3.78
CA PHE A 50 -10.77 4.18 2.87
C PHE A 50 -9.33 4.37 3.32
N SER A 51 -8.98 5.54 3.87
CA SER A 51 -7.64 5.79 4.45
C SER A 51 -7.35 4.84 5.61
N TYR A 52 -8.35 4.60 6.47
CA TYR A 52 -8.25 3.63 7.54
C TYR A 52 -8.05 2.20 7.01
N LYS A 53 -8.89 1.77 6.05
CA LYS A 53 -8.78 0.43 5.42
C LYS A 53 -7.41 0.21 4.80
N ARG A 54 -6.93 1.19 4.02
CA ARG A 54 -5.61 1.18 3.38
C ARG A 54 -4.49 1.02 4.41
N ARG A 55 -4.54 1.77 5.52
CA ARG A 55 -3.55 1.66 6.61
C ARG A 55 -3.54 0.27 7.24
N ILE A 56 -4.70 -0.31 7.51
CA ILE A 56 -4.80 -1.65 8.10
C ILE A 56 -4.24 -2.71 7.15
N LEU A 57 -4.58 -2.63 5.86
CA LEU A 57 -4.07 -3.57 4.86
C LEU A 57 -2.56 -3.43 4.67
N GLN A 58 -2.04 -2.21 4.59
CA GLN A 58 -0.59 -1.95 4.54
C GLN A 58 0.12 -2.59 5.74
N GLN A 59 -0.36 -2.36 6.97
CA GLN A 59 0.23 -2.94 8.18
C GLN A 59 0.23 -4.47 8.15
N LYS A 60 -0.83 -5.07 7.61
CA LYS A 60 -0.96 -6.53 7.45
C LYS A 60 0.05 -7.08 6.45
N ILE A 61 0.22 -6.42 5.30
CA ILE A 61 1.21 -6.81 4.30
C ILE A 61 2.62 -6.64 4.86
N GLU A 62 2.91 -5.48 5.47
CA GLU A 62 4.23 -5.17 6.00
C GLU A 62 4.68 -6.11 7.12
N GLY A 63 3.74 -6.47 8.01
CA GLY A 63 4.02 -7.43 9.09
C GLY A 63 4.36 -8.84 8.60
N LYS A 64 4.00 -9.20 7.36
CA LYS A 64 4.20 -10.55 6.81
C LYS A 64 5.27 -10.61 5.72
N TYR A 65 5.38 -9.56 4.90
CA TYR A 65 6.18 -9.56 3.67
C TYR A 65 7.29 -8.50 3.66
N GLY A 66 7.36 -7.64 4.69
CA GLY A 66 8.36 -6.59 4.79
C GLY A 66 7.86 -5.23 4.29
N PRO A 67 8.70 -4.18 4.37
CA PRO A 67 8.28 -2.80 4.12
C PRO A 67 7.67 -2.61 2.74
N LEU A 68 6.74 -1.65 2.57
CA LEU A 68 6.15 -1.32 1.25
C LEU A 68 6.49 0.09 0.76
N GLN A 69 6.94 0.98 1.63
CA GLN A 69 7.25 2.38 1.32
C GLN A 69 8.65 2.81 1.78
N GLN A 70 9.23 3.78 1.07
CA GLN A 70 10.52 4.42 1.40
C GLN A 70 10.37 5.65 2.28
N PHE A 71 11.54 6.22 2.61
CA PHE A 71 11.67 7.54 3.23
C PHE A 71 11.06 7.60 4.64
N GLY A 72 11.16 6.49 5.38
CA GLY A 72 10.70 6.39 6.76
C GLY A 72 9.22 6.05 6.94
N ASN A 73 8.50 5.77 5.84
CA ASN A 73 7.07 5.44 5.91
C ASN A 73 6.78 3.97 6.30
N SER A 74 7.75 3.08 6.08
CA SER A 74 7.68 1.69 6.55
C SER A 74 8.90 1.35 7.41
N TYR A 75 8.70 0.50 8.41
CA TYR A 75 9.80 -0.04 9.20
C TYR A 75 10.48 -1.19 8.46
N SER A 76 11.81 -1.25 8.53
CA SER A 76 12.59 -2.40 8.06
C SER A 76 13.14 -3.16 9.25
N ASN A 77 13.15 -4.49 9.18
CA ASN A 77 13.94 -5.29 10.11
C ASN A 77 15.42 -5.32 9.69
N ALA A 78 16.23 -5.98 10.53
CA ALA A 78 17.61 -6.32 10.23
C ALA A 78 17.70 -7.80 9.79
N PRO A 79 18.38 -8.13 8.67
CA PRO A 79 19.08 -7.23 7.75
C PRO A 79 18.11 -6.45 6.85
N TRP A 80 18.58 -5.29 6.35
CA TRP A 80 17.81 -4.35 5.51
C TRP A 80 16.91 -5.05 4.49
N GLU A 81 15.60 -4.84 4.61
CA GLU A 81 14.57 -5.58 3.87
C GLU A 81 14.11 -4.84 2.62
N TRP A 82 14.37 -3.54 2.52
CA TRP A 82 14.00 -2.77 1.33
C TRP A 82 14.71 -3.20 0.03
N SER A 83 15.73 -4.04 0.10
CA SER A 83 16.31 -4.62 -1.11
C SER A 83 15.58 -5.90 -1.58
N LYS A 84 14.60 -6.40 -0.82
CA LYS A 84 13.96 -7.72 -0.99
C LYS A 84 12.54 -7.58 -1.56
N GLY A 85 12.42 -7.11 -2.80
CA GLY A 85 11.14 -7.06 -3.51
C GLY A 85 10.47 -8.45 -3.66
N PRO A 86 9.32 -8.53 -4.35
CA PRO A 86 8.75 -7.53 -5.25
C PRO A 86 8.08 -6.34 -4.55
N TRP A 87 8.11 -5.18 -5.22
CA TRP A 87 7.42 -3.96 -4.78
C TRP A 87 6.04 -3.81 -5.42
N PRO A 88 5.12 -3.04 -4.81
CA PRO A 88 3.79 -2.80 -5.37
C PRO A 88 3.76 -2.23 -6.81
N TRP A 89 4.81 -1.54 -7.27
CA TRP A 89 4.91 -1.01 -8.65
C TRP A 89 5.61 -1.96 -9.63
N GLN A 90 6.08 -3.12 -9.17
CA GLN A 90 6.68 -4.16 -10.02
C GLN A 90 5.66 -5.24 -10.43
N ILE A 91 4.42 -5.08 -9.97
CA ILE A 91 3.29 -5.99 -10.13
C ILE A 91 2.24 -5.20 -10.92
#